data_AF-A6YFP0-F1
#
_entry.id   AF-A6YFP0-F1
#
_cell.length_a   1.000
_cell.length_b   1.000
_cell.length_c   1.000
_cell.angle_alpha   90.00
_cell.angle_beta   90.00
_cell.angle_gamma   90.00
#
_symmetry.space_group_name_H-M   'P 1'
#
loop_
_entity.id
_entity.type
_entity.pdbx_description
1 polymer ?
#
loop_
_entity_poly.entity_id
_entity_poly.type
_entity_poly.pdbx_seq_one_letter_code
_entity_poly.pdbx_strand_id
1 'polypeptide(L)'
;MTETKRRRLANILPPGTADQEPSTPEQSGSAPDARESTPRNEASPAETPTAAVETPVTAPPSRPRFAEFERKEARLRQDQLDALDALARKIKRARKPGAGERITDNTLIRVAVDLLLARQDELMGSTEDELRTSVSL
;
A
#
# COMPACT_ATOMS: atom_id res chain seq x y z
N MET A 1 33.92 -42.32 -15.83
CA MET A 1 32.72 -41.74 -15.20
C MET A 1 31.57 -41.93 -16.16
N THR A 2 30.62 -42.82 -15.79
CA THR A 2 29.16 -42.82 -16.05
C THR A 2 28.69 -42.70 -17.51
N GLU A 3 27.78 -43.50 -18.07
CA GLU A 3 26.63 -44.24 -17.53
C GLU A 3 26.12 -45.21 -18.61
N THR A 4 25.75 -46.45 -18.26
CA THR A 4 25.18 -47.42 -19.22
C THR A 4 23.84 -47.94 -18.70
N LYS A 5 22.78 -47.52 -19.40
CA LYS A 5 21.64 -48.33 -19.91
C LYS A 5 20.90 -49.24 -18.92
N ARG A 6 19.59 -48.95 -18.72
CA ARG A 6 18.41 -49.86 -18.88
C ARG A 6 17.20 -49.21 -18.17
N ARG A 7 16.18 -48.76 -18.92
CA ARG A 7 14.98 -49.48 -19.42
C ARG A 7 13.79 -49.43 -18.45
N ARG A 8 12.69 -48.84 -18.97
CA ARG A 8 11.28 -49.31 -18.98
C ARG A 8 10.54 -49.39 -17.63
N LEU A 9 9.54 -48.54 -17.43
CA LEU A 9 8.12 -48.67 -17.83
C LEU A 9 7.27 -49.34 -16.74
N ALA A 10 6.23 -48.59 -16.36
CA ALA A 10 4.88 -49.02 -16.10
C ALA A 10 4.57 -49.71 -14.75
N ASN A 11 3.66 -49.01 -14.05
CA ASN A 11 2.34 -49.49 -13.64
C ASN A 11 2.14 -50.16 -12.27
N ILE A 12 1.02 -49.72 -11.67
CA ILE A 12 0.04 -50.41 -10.80
C ILE A 12 0.06 -50.04 -9.30
N LEU A 13 -1.13 -49.61 -8.86
CA LEU A 13 -1.60 -49.10 -7.56
C LEU A 13 -1.75 -50.24 -6.49
N PRO A 14 -2.24 -49.99 -5.25
CA PRO A 14 -1.63 -50.37 -3.97
C PRO A 14 -2.30 -51.59 -3.30
N PRO A 15 -1.89 -51.99 -2.08
CA PRO A 15 -2.76 -51.78 -0.91
C PRO A 15 -1.94 -51.45 0.36
N GLY A 16 -2.41 -50.62 1.30
CA GLY A 16 -3.36 -51.03 2.32
C GLY A 16 -2.66 -51.23 3.67
N THR A 17 -2.90 -50.29 4.60
CA THR A 17 -2.96 -50.43 6.07
C THR A 17 -1.81 -51.12 6.84
N ALA A 18 -1.08 -50.35 7.66
CA ALA A 18 -0.87 -50.66 9.08
C ALA A 18 -0.21 -49.47 9.84
N ASP A 19 -0.93 -49.00 10.85
CA ASP A 19 -0.44 -48.54 12.17
C ASP A 19 0.52 -47.35 12.31
N GLN A 20 -0.02 -46.16 12.59
CA GLN A 20 0.00 -45.53 13.95
C GLN A 20 -0.39 -44.03 13.89
N GLU A 21 -1.57 -43.71 14.43
CA GLU A 21 -1.95 -42.43 15.05
C GLU A 21 -1.54 -42.43 16.54
N PRO A 22 -1.75 -41.38 17.36
CA PRO A 22 -2.03 -39.95 17.11
C PRO A 22 -1.18 -39.03 18.02
N SER A 23 -1.33 -37.70 17.92
CA SER A 23 -1.64 -36.83 19.08
C SER A 23 -1.63 -35.35 18.70
N THR A 24 -2.81 -34.87 18.31
CA THR A 24 -3.26 -33.49 18.54
C THR A 24 -3.49 -33.28 20.04
N PRO A 25 -3.35 -32.05 20.56
CA PRO A 25 -4.23 -31.61 21.61
C PRO A 25 -5.02 -30.38 21.13
N GLU A 26 -6.30 -30.60 20.89
CA GLU A 26 -7.33 -29.57 21.07
C GLU A 26 -7.93 -29.69 22.48
N GLN A 27 -8.57 -28.60 22.89
CA GLN A 27 -9.58 -28.43 23.94
C GLN A 27 -9.05 -28.06 25.33
N SER A 28 -9.74 -27.23 26.12
CA SER A 28 -10.91 -26.36 25.97
C SER A 28 -11.17 -25.81 27.38
N GLY A 29 -11.70 -24.59 27.52
CA GLY A 29 -12.65 -24.32 28.60
C GLY A 29 -12.31 -23.23 29.63
N SER A 30 -13.29 -22.33 29.74
CA SER A 30 -13.73 -21.57 30.92
C SER A 30 -13.05 -20.26 31.30
N ALA A 31 -13.76 -19.16 30.99
CA ALA A 31 -13.91 -17.97 31.84
C ALA A 31 -14.70 -18.34 33.13
N PRO A 32 -14.61 -17.63 34.28
CA PRO A 32 -14.91 -16.20 34.38
C PRO A 32 -14.15 -15.38 35.45
N ASP A 33 -14.43 -14.07 35.43
CA ASP A 33 -14.51 -13.15 36.58
C ASP A 33 -13.28 -12.30 36.97
N ALA A 34 -13.63 -11.11 37.47
CA ALA A 34 -12.85 -10.14 38.23
C ALA A 34 -11.92 -9.16 37.47
N ARG A 35 -12.56 -8.10 36.96
CA ARG A 35 -12.29 -6.68 37.31
C ARG A 35 -10.83 -6.22 37.31
N GLU A 36 -10.43 -5.54 36.23
CA GLU A 36 -9.49 -4.41 36.35
C GLU A 36 -9.98 -3.21 35.52
N SER A 37 -10.85 -2.46 36.17
CA SER A 37 -10.85 -1.00 36.28
C SER A 37 -10.26 -0.21 35.11
N THR A 38 -11.13 0.21 34.20
CA THR A 38 -10.94 1.47 33.48
C THR A 38 -11.10 2.63 34.47
N PRO A 39 -10.12 3.53 34.66
CA PRO A 39 -10.44 4.87 35.10
C PRO A 39 -10.96 5.63 33.88
N ARG A 40 -12.28 5.62 33.77
CA ARG A 40 -13.06 6.63 33.06
C ARG A 40 -12.69 7.99 33.65
N ASN A 41 -11.73 8.68 33.05
CA ASN A 41 -11.48 10.08 33.37
C ASN A 41 -12.51 10.93 32.61
N GLU A 42 -13.70 11.04 33.20
CA GLU A 42 -14.62 12.15 32.96
C GLU A 42 -13.95 13.43 33.46
N ALA A 43 -13.16 14.07 32.58
CA ALA A 43 -12.84 15.47 32.72
C ALA A 43 -13.59 16.21 31.61
N SER A 44 -14.87 16.47 31.89
CA SER A 44 -15.66 17.50 31.24
C SER A 44 -14.95 18.85 31.42
N PRO A 45 -14.52 19.55 30.35
CA PRO A 45 -14.16 20.95 30.50
C PRO A 45 -15.46 21.74 30.63
N ALA A 46 -15.68 22.26 31.83
CA ALA A 46 -16.74 23.18 32.15
C ALA A 46 -16.82 24.32 31.12
N GLU A 47 -18.02 24.54 30.58
CA GLU A 47 -18.39 25.74 29.86
C GLU A 47 -18.22 26.97 30.77
N THR A 48 -17.57 28.01 30.26
CA THR A 48 -17.78 29.42 30.64
C THR A 48 -17.05 30.34 29.64
N PRO A 49 -17.51 31.58 29.46
CA PRO A 49 -18.68 31.97 28.67
C PRO A 49 -18.28 32.67 27.36
N THR A 50 -19.28 32.79 26.48
CA THR A 50 -19.26 33.52 25.21
C THR A 50 -18.69 34.94 25.36
N ALA A 51 -17.51 35.17 24.78
CA ALA A 51 -17.07 36.50 24.37
C ALA A 51 -17.40 36.61 22.88
N ALA A 52 -18.33 37.50 22.56
CA ALA A 52 -18.69 37.84 21.19
C ALA A 52 -17.45 38.42 20.49
N VAL A 53 -16.74 37.57 19.75
CA VAL A 53 -15.72 38.00 18.80
C VAL A 53 -16.46 38.23 17.49
N GLU A 54 -16.47 39.49 17.06
CA GLU A 54 -16.92 39.92 15.74
C GLU A 54 -16.36 38.98 14.67
N THR A 55 -17.24 38.30 13.94
CA THR A 55 -16.84 37.40 12.86
C THR A 55 -16.20 38.23 11.74
N PRO A 56 -14.89 38.11 11.45
CA PRO A 56 -14.39 38.59 10.18
C PRO A 56 -15.07 37.74 9.09
N VAL A 57 -15.43 38.36 7.97
CA VAL A 57 -16.00 37.68 6.81
C VAL A 57 -15.02 36.59 6.36
N THR A 58 -15.29 35.36 6.81
CA THR A 58 -14.45 34.19 6.53
C THR A 58 -14.63 33.82 5.08
N ALA A 59 -13.56 33.96 4.30
CA ALA A 59 -13.48 33.39 2.95
C ALA A 59 -13.93 31.92 2.99
N PRO A 60 -14.66 31.42 1.99
CA PRO A 60 -15.13 30.04 1.99
C PRO A 60 -13.94 29.09 2.19
N PRO A 61 -14.09 28.02 2.99
CA PRO A 61 -12.99 27.10 3.27
C PRO A 61 -12.48 26.53 1.94
N SER A 62 -11.17 26.61 1.72
CA SER A 62 -10.54 26.00 0.55
C SER A 62 -10.82 24.50 0.56
N ARG A 63 -11.28 23.97 -0.58
CA ARG A 63 -11.49 22.53 -0.71
C ARG A 63 -10.16 21.81 -0.51
N PRO A 64 -10.15 20.65 0.16
CA PRO A 64 -8.91 19.92 0.33
C PRO A 64 -8.43 19.43 -1.03
N ARG A 65 -7.12 19.52 -1.26
CA ARG A 65 -6.50 19.23 -2.56
C ARG A 65 -6.84 17.85 -3.12
N PHE A 66 -7.06 16.85 -2.25
CA PHE A 66 -7.42 15.50 -2.72
C PHE A 66 -8.80 15.46 -3.39
N ALA A 67 -9.71 16.40 -3.09
CA ALA A 67 -11.05 16.46 -3.69
C ALA A 67 -11.04 16.92 -5.15
N GLU A 68 -9.87 17.34 -5.66
CA GLU A 68 -9.66 17.68 -7.07
C GLU A 68 -9.32 16.44 -7.94
N PHE A 69 -9.04 15.28 -7.32
CA PHE A 69 -8.57 14.09 -8.02
C PHE A 69 -9.50 12.89 -7.81
N GLU A 70 -9.61 12.05 -8.84
CA GLU A 70 -10.32 10.78 -8.76
C GLU A 70 -9.40 9.66 -8.22
N ARG A 71 -9.99 8.73 -7.46
CA ARG A 71 -9.25 7.59 -6.90
C ARG A 71 -9.02 6.54 -7.96
N LYS A 72 -7.76 6.16 -8.18
CA LYS A 72 -7.33 5.03 -9.00
C LYS A 72 -6.48 4.07 -8.17
N GLU A 73 -6.76 2.78 -8.28
CA GLU A 73 -5.91 1.72 -7.74
C GLU A 73 -4.96 1.20 -8.83
N ALA A 74 -3.67 1.11 -8.49
CA ALA A 74 -2.63 0.58 -9.37
C ALA A 74 -1.66 -0.26 -8.53
N ARG A 75 -1.23 -1.40 -9.07
CA ARG A 75 -0.14 -2.20 -8.49
C ARG A 75 1.17 -1.75 -9.13
N LEU A 76 2.13 -1.38 -8.29
CA LEU A 76 3.48 -1.00 -8.71
C LEU A 76 4.46 -2.05 -8.20
N ARG A 77 5.57 -2.22 -8.92
CA ARG A 77 6.65 -3.11 -8.47
C ARG A 77 7.38 -2.49 -7.28
N GLN A 78 8.03 -3.32 -6.47
CA GLN A 78 8.72 -2.87 -5.26
C GLN A 78 9.84 -1.86 -5.56
N ASP A 79 10.62 -2.09 -6.63
CA ASP A 79 11.66 -1.18 -7.10
C ASP A 79 11.11 0.20 -7.45
N GLN A 80 9.90 0.27 -8.04
CA GLN A 80 9.24 1.52 -8.36
C GLN A 80 8.80 2.27 -7.09
N LEU A 81 8.26 1.56 -6.10
CA LEU A 81 7.85 2.16 -4.82
C LEU A 81 9.05 2.75 -4.08
N ASP A 82 10.15 2.00 -3.99
CA ASP A 82 11.37 2.45 -3.33
C ASP A 82 11.99 3.67 -4.05
N ALA A 83 12.00 3.64 -5.39
CA ALA A 83 12.49 4.75 -6.21
C ALA A 83 11.63 6.03 -6.04
N LEU A 84 10.30 5.90 -5.98
CA LEU A 84 9.38 7.02 -5.77
C LEU A 84 9.59 7.66 -4.39
N ASP A 85 9.68 6.87 -3.31
CA ASP A 85 9.91 7.41 -1.98
C ASP A 85 11.28 8.09 -1.88
N ALA A 86 12.33 7.46 -2.42
CA ALA A 86 13.67 8.05 -2.47
C ALA A 86 13.68 9.39 -3.23
N LEU A 87 12.99 9.46 -4.38
CA LEU A 87 12.87 10.68 -5.18
C LEU A 87 12.08 11.76 -4.46
N ALA A 88 10.93 11.42 -3.86
CA ALA A 88 10.13 12.35 -3.08
C ALA A 88 10.94 12.94 -1.91
N ARG A 89 11.69 12.11 -1.18
CA ARG A 89 12.59 12.55 -0.10
C ARG A 89 13.70 13.46 -0.63
N LYS A 90 14.33 13.12 -1.76
CA LYS A 90 15.35 13.96 -2.42
C LYS A 90 14.81 15.34 -2.76
N ILE A 91 13.63 15.41 -3.38
CA ILE A 91 12.97 16.68 -3.74
C ILE A 91 12.61 17.48 -2.49
N LYS A 92 12.07 16.84 -1.45
CA LYS A 92 11.76 17.51 -0.17
C LYS A 92 12.99 18.13 0.48
N ARG A 93 14.14 17.42 0.49
CA ARG A 93 15.40 17.93 1.05
C ARG A 93 16.00 19.08 0.26
N ALA A 94 15.82 19.09 -1.07
CA ALA A 94 16.34 20.15 -1.93
C ALA A 94 15.53 21.47 -1.83
N ARG A 95 14.34 21.43 -1.22
CA ARG A 95 13.45 22.59 -1.09
C ARG A 95 13.74 23.38 0.19
N LYS A 96 13.50 24.69 0.13
CA LYS A 96 13.52 25.54 1.32
C LYS A 96 12.41 25.12 2.29
N PRO A 97 12.65 25.15 3.62
CA PRO A 97 11.60 24.92 4.60
C PRO A 97 10.38 25.82 4.37
N GLY A 98 9.18 25.27 4.45
CA GLY A 98 7.92 26.01 4.24
C GLY A 98 7.57 26.35 2.78
N ALA A 99 8.36 25.89 1.80
CA ALA A 99 8.11 26.22 0.40
C ALA A 99 7.10 25.27 -0.27
N GLY A 100 5.91 25.80 -0.55
CA GLY A 100 4.96 25.28 -1.54
C GLY A 100 4.22 24.00 -1.15
N GLU A 101 3.66 23.35 -2.17
CA GLU A 101 2.86 22.12 -2.02
C GLU A 101 3.73 20.93 -1.57
N ARG A 102 3.15 20.11 -0.67
CA ARG A 102 3.70 18.81 -0.28
C ARG A 102 3.80 17.87 -1.49
N ILE A 103 5.02 17.48 -1.85
CA ILE A 103 5.27 16.42 -2.83
C ILE A 103 5.25 15.05 -2.17
N THR A 104 4.49 14.16 -2.80
CA THR A 104 4.30 12.75 -2.45
C THR A 104 4.42 11.89 -3.70
N ASP A 105 4.43 10.58 -3.52
CA ASP A 105 4.44 9.59 -4.60
C ASP A 105 3.28 9.83 -5.56
N ASN A 106 2.08 10.14 -5.06
CA ASN A 106 0.92 10.50 -5.90
C ASN A 106 1.18 11.73 -6.79
N THR A 107 2.03 12.65 -6.37
CA THR A 107 2.41 13.80 -7.21
C THR A 107 3.37 13.36 -8.32
N LEU A 108 4.32 12.50 -8.01
CA LEU A 108 5.26 11.95 -8.98
C LEU A 108 4.58 11.02 -9.98
N ILE A 109 3.61 10.22 -9.54
CA ILE A 109 2.79 9.35 -10.40
C ILE A 109 1.97 10.20 -11.37
N ARG A 110 1.33 11.28 -10.91
CA ARG A 110 0.60 12.21 -11.80
C ARG A 110 1.52 12.79 -12.87
N VAL A 111 2.70 13.28 -12.50
CA VAL A 111 3.70 13.79 -13.45
C VAL A 111 4.18 12.69 -14.42
N ALA A 112 4.40 11.47 -13.94
CA ALA A 112 4.80 10.36 -14.80
C ALA A 112 3.71 9.99 -15.81
N VAL A 113 2.43 10.04 -15.42
CA VAL A 113 1.30 9.85 -16.33
C VAL A 113 1.26 10.96 -17.38
N ASP A 114 1.43 12.22 -16.98
CA ASP A 114 1.48 13.34 -17.94
C ASP A 114 2.62 13.17 -18.95
N LEU A 115 3.80 12.74 -18.50
CA LEU A 115 4.94 12.45 -19.36
C LEU A 115 4.68 11.28 -20.32
N LEU A 116 3.99 10.23 -19.86
CA LEU A 116 3.61 9.10 -20.70
C LEU A 116 2.60 9.53 -21.77
N LEU A 117 1.57 10.28 -21.40
CA LEU A 117 0.55 10.78 -22.33
C LEU A 117 1.14 11.76 -23.35
N ALA A 118 2.13 12.57 -22.95
CA ALA A 118 2.84 13.45 -23.88
C ALA A 118 3.64 12.69 -24.95
N ARG A 119 3.96 11.42 -24.73
CA ARG A 119 4.68 10.53 -25.66
C ARG A 119 3.82 9.38 -26.16
N GLN A 120 2.50 9.51 -26.10
CA GLN A 120 1.58 8.43 -26.46
C GLN A 120 1.76 7.94 -27.90
N ASP A 121 2.17 8.82 -28.82
CA ASP A 121 2.39 8.49 -30.23
C ASP A 121 3.66 7.63 -30.44
N GLU A 122 4.56 7.59 -29.45
CA GLU A 122 5.76 6.75 -29.45
C GLU A 122 5.46 5.34 -28.90
N LEU A 123 4.32 5.13 -28.23
CA LEU A 123 3.99 3.85 -27.61
C LEU A 123 3.66 2.80 -28.67
N MET A 124 4.51 1.78 -28.74
CA MET A 124 4.37 0.67 -29.68
C MET A 124 4.54 -0.67 -28.95
N GLY A 125 3.67 -1.63 -29.28
CA GLY A 125 3.70 -2.98 -28.74
C GLY A 125 2.43 -3.39 -28.03
N SER A 126 2.45 -4.61 -27.48
CA SER A 126 1.33 -5.29 -26.84
C SER A 126 1.64 -5.79 -25.42
N THR A 127 2.91 -5.72 -25.01
CA THR A 127 3.38 -6.11 -23.68
C THR A 127 3.95 -4.90 -22.93
N GLU A 128 4.03 -4.98 -21.59
CA GLU A 128 4.65 -3.92 -20.78
C GLU A 128 6.10 -3.66 -21.21
N ASP A 129 6.88 -4.71 -21.47
CA ASP A 129 8.29 -4.60 -21.85
C ASP A 129 8.46 -3.96 -23.24
N GLU A 130 7.59 -4.29 -24.20
CA GLU A 130 7.57 -3.64 -25.52
C GLU A 130 7.22 -2.15 -25.40
N LEU A 131 6.18 -1.83 -24.63
CA LEU A 131 5.77 -0.43 -24.38
C LEU A 131 6.89 0.36 -23.72
N ARG A 132 7.58 -0.21 -22.72
CA ARG A 132 8.74 0.43 -22.07
C ARG A 132 9.88 0.66 -23.06
N THR A 133 10.22 -0.35 -23.85
CA THR A 133 11.28 -0.24 -24.87
C THR A 133 10.95 0.86 -25.88
N SER A 134 9.69 0.99 -26.29
CA SER A 134 9.25 2.00 -27.26
C SER A 134 9.49 3.45 -26.79
N VAL A 135 9.44 3.71 -25.48
CA VAL A 135 9.75 5.01 -24.87
C VAL A 135 11.14 5.07 -24.22
N SER A 136 12.03 4.15 -24.58
CA SER A 136 13.42 4.07 -24.10
C SER A 136 13.58 3.86 -22.58
N LEU A 137 12.73 3.01 -21.97
CA LEU A 137 12.73 2.65 -20.53
C LEU A 137 13.04 1.16 -20.25
#